data_AF-A0AAW2CB85-F1
#
_entry.id   AF-A0AAW2CB85-F1
#
_cell.length_a   1.000
_cell.length_b   1.000
_cell.length_c   1.000
_cell.angle_alpha   90.00
_cell.angle_beta   90.00
_cell.angle_gamma   90.00
#
_symmetry.space_group_name_H-M   'P 1'
#
loop_
_entity.id
_entity.type
_entity.pdbx_description
1 polymer ?
#
loop_
_entity_poly.entity_id
_entity_poly.type
_entity_poly.pdbx_seq_one_letter_code
_entity_poly.pdbx_strand_id
1 'polypeptide(L)'
;MAPHQTLTLAFGLLGNIISFMVFLAPLPTFYQIYKKKSTAGFQSLPYVVALFSSMLWIYYALLKMDAKLLITINAVGCIIETIYLSVFLYYATKNARILTAKLLLLLNTLGFGLMLLLTLFLAKGSQRLQIIGWICLVFNLCVFAAPLFIMRQVIRTKSVEYMPFPLSFFLTLGAVLWFFYGFLLKDYYIALPNTVGFIFGIVQMSLYVFYMNAKKMILEEPKLQQLSEHIIDVVKLGTIGCPELNPVAALTNVNGNNHANGDISEKEKAEETNKRKDDHSAVNP
;
A
#
# COMPACT_ATOMS: atom_id res chain seq x y z
N MET A 1 -39.23 2.50 21.07
CA MET A 1 -39.04 2.32 19.61
C MET A 1 -38.13 3.40 19.00
N ALA A 2 -38.28 4.68 19.37
CA ALA A 2 -37.41 5.78 18.91
C ALA A 2 -35.88 5.63 19.13
N PRO A 3 -35.36 5.23 20.31
CA PRO A 3 -33.91 5.23 20.54
C PRO A 3 -33.17 4.22 19.65
N HIS A 4 -33.82 3.09 19.34
CA HIS A 4 -33.24 2.06 18.49
C HIS A 4 -33.07 2.56 17.04
N GLN A 5 -34.06 3.27 16.49
CA GLN A 5 -33.97 3.83 15.14
C GLN A 5 -32.91 4.93 15.05
N THR A 6 -32.84 5.81 16.06
CA THR A 6 -31.82 6.85 16.16
C THR A 6 -30.42 6.25 16.20
N LEU A 7 -30.23 5.18 16.98
CA LEU A 7 -28.94 4.50 17.10
C LEU A 7 -28.53 3.79 15.81
N THR A 8 -29.47 3.13 15.13
CA THR A 8 -29.22 2.53 13.80
C THR A 8 -28.79 3.58 12.78
N LEU A 9 -29.45 4.74 12.75
CA LEU A 9 -29.07 5.86 11.88
C LEU A 9 -27.67 6.38 12.24
N ALA A 10 -27.38 6.60 13.51
CA ALA A 10 -26.10 7.11 13.98
C ALA A 10 -24.94 6.19 13.58
N PHE A 11 -25.03 4.89 13.88
CA PHE A 11 -24.00 3.93 13.48
C PHE A 11 -23.86 3.78 11.97
N GLY A 12 -24.98 3.83 11.23
CA GLY A 12 -24.92 3.77 9.77
C GLY A 12 -24.27 5.02 9.16
N LEU A 13 -24.54 6.22 9.68
CA LEU A 13 -23.91 7.47 9.23
C LEU A 13 -22.42 7.51 9.57
N LEU A 14 -22.05 7.15 10.79
CA LEU A 14 -20.65 7.03 11.20
C LEU A 14 -19.92 5.98 10.35
N GLY A 15 -20.58 4.82 10.11
CA GLY A 15 -20.05 3.77 9.24
C GLY A 15 -19.81 4.28 7.82
N ASN A 16 -20.71 5.09 7.26
CA ASN A 16 -20.53 5.73 5.96
C ASN A 16 -19.30 6.66 5.96
N ILE A 17 -19.14 7.51 6.97
CA ILE A 17 -18.01 8.45 7.07
C ILE A 17 -16.68 7.69 7.12
N ILE A 18 -16.57 6.70 8.00
CA ILE A 18 -15.34 5.92 8.14
C ILE A 18 -15.04 5.11 6.89
N SER A 19 -16.03 4.44 6.31
CA SER A 19 -15.86 3.71 5.05
C SER A 19 -15.44 4.63 3.90
N PHE A 20 -15.96 5.87 3.83
CA PHE A 20 -15.53 6.84 2.83
C PHE A 20 -14.04 7.18 2.99
N MET A 21 -13.58 7.41 4.23
CA MET A 21 -12.16 7.61 4.50
C MET A 21 -11.31 6.40 4.10
N VAL A 22 -11.79 5.18 4.36
CA VAL A 22 -11.12 3.94 3.96
C VAL A 22 -11.05 3.82 2.43
N PHE A 23 -12.11 4.17 1.70
CA PHE A 23 -12.09 4.20 0.23
C PHE A 23 -11.09 5.21 -0.33
N LEU A 24 -10.78 6.29 0.40
CA LEU A 24 -9.76 7.26 0.00
C LEU A 24 -8.33 6.84 0.37
N ALA A 25 -8.14 5.78 1.15
CA ALA A 25 -6.81 5.32 1.57
C ALA A 25 -5.85 5.02 0.40
N PRO A 26 -6.29 4.48 -0.76
CA PRO A 26 -5.41 4.27 -1.91
C PRO A 26 -5.07 5.54 -2.71
N LEU A 27 -5.65 6.70 -2.39
CA LEU A 27 -5.45 7.94 -3.16
C LEU A 27 -3.96 8.33 -3.31
N PRO A 28 -3.10 8.25 -2.27
CA PRO A 28 -1.68 8.54 -2.43
C PRO A 28 -0.98 7.58 -3.40
N THR A 29 -1.40 6.31 -3.43
CA THR A 29 -0.89 5.30 -4.38
C THR A 29 -1.25 5.68 -5.82
N PHE A 30 -2.51 6.05 -6.07
CA PHE A 30 -2.95 6.45 -7.41
C PHE A 30 -2.37 7.79 -7.86
N TYR A 31 -2.13 8.71 -6.93
CA TYR A 31 -1.38 9.93 -7.23
C TYR A 31 0.05 9.61 -7.72
N GLN A 32 0.72 8.63 -7.10
CA GLN A 32 2.03 8.17 -7.58
C GLN A 32 1.95 7.53 -8.97
N ILE A 33 0.94 6.70 -9.23
CA ILE A 33 0.71 6.09 -10.56
C ILE A 33 0.54 7.19 -11.62
N TYR A 34 -0.27 8.20 -11.33
CA TYR A 34 -0.49 9.34 -12.22
C TYR A 34 0.81 10.12 -12.47
N LYS A 35 1.58 10.43 -11.42
CA LYS A 35 2.83 11.20 -11.52
C LYS A 35 3.91 10.44 -12.30
N LYS A 36 4.06 9.13 -12.04
CA LYS A 36 5.04 8.26 -12.69
C LYS A 36 4.62 7.77 -14.07
N LYS A 37 3.35 8.01 -14.47
CA LYS A 37 2.76 7.49 -15.72
C LYS A 37 2.92 5.98 -15.88
N SER A 38 2.98 5.26 -14.77
CA SER A 38 3.23 3.83 -14.69
C SER A 38 2.65 3.28 -13.40
N THR A 39 2.15 2.05 -13.45
CA THR A 39 1.62 1.34 -12.27
C THR A 39 2.71 0.92 -11.27
N ALA A 40 4.00 1.09 -11.60
CA ALA A 40 5.13 0.88 -10.68
C ALA A 40 5.09 -0.44 -9.88
N GLY A 41 4.51 -1.51 -10.45
CA GLY A 41 4.35 -2.82 -9.80
C GLY A 41 3.13 -2.96 -8.87
N PHE A 42 2.35 -1.89 -8.65
CA PHE A 42 1.09 -1.97 -7.90
C PHE A 42 0.10 -2.91 -8.59
N GLN A 43 -0.68 -3.64 -7.78
CA GLN A 43 -1.65 -4.63 -8.24
C GLN A 43 -3.05 -4.01 -8.30
N SER A 44 -3.84 -4.41 -9.31
CA SER A 44 -5.23 -3.97 -9.45
C SER A 44 -6.24 -4.83 -8.68
N LEU A 45 -5.84 -6.04 -8.28
CA LEU A 45 -6.73 -7.03 -7.66
C LEU A 45 -7.54 -6.49 -6.46
N PRO A 46 -6.96 -5.72 -5.52
CA PRO A 46 -7.73 -5.17 -4.40
C PRO A 46 -8.92 -4.32 -4.85
N TYR A 47 -8.73 -3.50 -5.89
CA TYR A 47 -9.77 -2.59 -6.41
C TYR A 47 -10.85 -3.35 -7.20
N VAL A 48 -10.46 -4.40 -7.95
CA VAL A 48 -11.42 -5.27 -8.65
C VAL A 48 -12.31 -6.03 -7.66
N VAL A 49 -11.72 -6.52 -6.56
CA VAL A 49 -12.42 -7.22 -5.48
C VAL A 49 -13.31 -6.27 -4.68
N ALA A 50 -12.84 -5.06 -4.39
CA ALA A 50 -13.60 -4.02 -3.70
C ALA A 50 -14.82 -3.53 -4.51
N LEU A 51 -14.66 -3.38 -5.83
CA LEU A 51 -15.77 -3.06 -6.72
C LEU A 51 -16.84 -4.16 -6.68
N PHE A 52 -16.44 -5.42 -6.80
CA PHE A 52 -17.38 -6.55 -6.75
C PHE A 52 -18.08 -6.64 -5.39
N SER A 53 -17.34 -6.45 -4.30
CA SER A 53 -17.89 -6.37 -2.95
C SER A 53 -18.97 -5.29 -2.84
N SER A 54 -18.69 -4.11 -3.39
CA SER A 54 -19.62 -2.98 -3.34
C SER A 54 -20.89 -3.28 -4.14
N MET A 55 -20.77 -3.89 -5.31
CA MET A 55 -21.91 -4.33 -6.12
C MET A 55 -22.76 -5.39 -5.40
N LEU A 56 -22.14 -6.37 -4.73
CA LEU A 56 -22.83 -7.37 -3.92
C LEU A 56 -23.65 -6.73 -2.79
N TRP A 57 -23.03 -5.81 -2.04
CA TRP A 57 -23.71 -5.15 -0.92
C TRP A 57 -24.85 -4.24 -1.36
N ILE A 58 -24.71 -3.55 -2.50
CA ILE A 58 -25.83 -2.80 -3.11
C ILE A 58 -26.97 -3.76 -3.41
N TYR A 59 -26.70 -4.89 -4.07
CA TYR A 59 -27.76 -5.84 -4.42
C TYR A 59 -28.44 -6.42 -3.16
N TYR A 60 -27.65 -6.81 -2.15
CA TYR A 60 -28.16 -7.26 -0.87
C TYR A 60 -29.08 -6.21 -0.21
N ALA A 61 -28.64 -4.96 -0.15
CA ALA A 61 -29.38 -3.89 0.51
C ALA A 61 -30.66 -3.50 -0.24
N LEU A 62 -30.66 -3.56 -1.58
CA LEU A 62 -31.85 -3.37 -2.40
C LEU A 62 -32.94 -4.42 -2.10
N LEU A 63 -32.55 -5.64 -1.72
CA LEU A 63 -33.48 -6.70 -1.33
C LEU A 63 -34.00 -6.55 0.11
N LYS A 64 -33.27 -5.85 0.99
CA LYS A 64 -33.56 -5.81 2.43
C LYS A 64 -34.43 -4.63 2.89
N MET A 65 -34.74 -3.66 2.02
CA MET A 65 -35.55 -2.44 2.24
C MET A 65 -35.11 -1.47 3.39
N ASP A 66 -34.67 -1.98 4.54
CA ASP A 66 -34.27 -1.19 5.72
C ASP A 66 -32.76 -0.85 5.75
N ALA A 67 -31.99 -1.37 4.79
CA ALA A 67 -30.53 -1.22 4.74
C ALA A 67 -30.05 -0.05 3.86
N LYS A 68 -30.79 1.06 3.79
CA LYS A 68 -30.52 2.17 2.84
C LYS A 68 -29.12 2.79 2.98
N LEU A 69 -28.60 2.89 4.20
CA LEU A 69 -27.25 3.44 4.44
C LEU A 69 -26.12 2.52 3.94
N LEU A 70 -26.43 1.25 3.67
CA LEU A 70 -25.50 0.33 3.03
C LEU A 70 -25.44 0.58 1.51
N ILE A 71 -26.55 0.99 0.89
CA ILE A 71 -26.59 1.38 -0.52
C ILE A 71 -25.74 2.62 -0.74
N THR A 72 -25.88 3.65 0.10
CA THR A 72 -25.20 4.94 -0.08
C THR A 72 -23.68 4.77 -0.10
N ILE A 73 -23.12 4.08 0.88
CA ILE A 73 -21.66 3.94 0.98
C ILE A 73 -21.09 3.05 -0.14
N ASN A 74 -21.78 1.97 -0.48
CA ASN A 74 -21.29 1.06 -1.52
C ASN A 74 -21.48 1.65 -2.92
N ALA A 75 -22.48 2.52 -3.13
CA ALA A 75 -22.59 3.30 -4.37
C ALA A 75 -21.40 4.26 -4.53
N VAL A 76 -21.02 4.96 -3.46
CA VAL A 76 -19.80 5.78 -3.44
C VAL A 76 -18.56 4.92 -3.67
N GLY A 77 -18.47 3.75 -3.03
CA GLY A 77 -17.42 2.76 -3.24
C GLY A 77 -17.29 2.35 -4.71
N CYS A 78 -18.40 1.98 -5.36
CA CYS A 78 -18.41 1.64 -6.78
C CYS A 78 -17.84 2.78 -7.65
N ILE A 79 -18.20 4.04 -7.36
CA ILE A 79 -17.71 5.21 -8.11
C ILE A 79 -16.20 5.35 -7.92
N ILE A 80 -15.72 5.33 -6.67
CA ILE A 80 -14.30 5.51 -6.34
C ILE A 80 -13.46 4.38 -6.95
N GLU A 81 -13.87 3.13 -6.77
CA GLU A 81 -13.15 1.96 -7.31
C GLU A 81 -13.13 1.95 -8.83
N THR A 82 -14.21 2.40 -9.48
CA THR A 82 -14.24 2.55 -10.94
C THR A 82 -13.25 3.62 -11.41
N ILE A 83 -13.13 4.74 -10.70
CA ILE A 83 -12.13 5.78 -11.00
C ILE A 83 -10.71 5.21 -10.86
N TYR A 84 -10.42 4.53 -9.76
CA TYR A 84 -9.13 3.86 -9.52
C TYR A 84 -8.79 2.86 -10.61
N LEU A 85 -9.72 1.98 -10.97
CA LEU A 85 -9.51 0.99 -12.02
C LEU A 85 -9.30 1.63 -13.39
N SER A 86 -10.02 2.72 -13.68
CA SER A 86 -9.86 3.46 -14.93
C SER A 86 -8.45 4.06 -15.05
N VAL A 87 -7.97 4.71 -13.97
CA VAL A 87 -6.60 5.23 -13.90
C VAL A 87 -5.57 4.10 -14.00
N PHE A 88 -5.79 2.99 -13.29
CA PHE A 88 -4.91 1.82 -13.34
C PHE A 88 -4.79 1.29 -14.77
N LEU A 89 -5.91 1.03 -15.44
CA LEU A 89 -5.95 0.49 -16.80
C LEU A 89 -5.24 1.40 -17.79
N TYR A 90 -5.39 2.71 -17.64
CA TYR A 90 -4.73 3.70 -18.50
C TYR A 90 -3.19 3.61 -18.39
N TYR A 91 -2.64 3.57 -17.18
CA TYR A 91 -1.18 3.57 -16.94
C TYR A 91 -0.54 2.17 -16.81
N ALA A 92 -1.33 1.10 -16.86
CA ALA A 92 -0.83 -0.27 -16.74
C ALA A 92 -0.04 -0.73 -17.97
N THR A 93 0.94 -1.61 -17.74
CA THR A 93 1.60 -2.35 -18.81
C THR A 93 0.60 -3.26 -19.53
N LYS A 94 0.90 -3.67 -20.78
CA LYS A 94 -0.01 -4.52 -21.57
C LYS A 94 -0.47 -5.77 -20.81
N ASN A 95 0.45 -6.47 -20.13
CA ASN A 95 0.14 -7.68 -19.37
C ASN A 95 -0.76 -7.38 -18.16
N ALA A 96 -0.44 -6.36 -17.35
CA ALA A 96 -1.24 -5.99 -16.20
C ALA A 96 -2.62 -5.46 -16.60
N ARG A 97 -2.71 -4.72 -17.72
CA ARG A 97 -3.96 -4.22 -18.29
C ARG A 97 -4.86 -5.37 -18.73
N ILE A 98 -4.34 -6.34 -19.47
CA ILE A 98 -5.09 -7.52 -19.92
C ILE A 98 -5.56 -8.33 -18.71
N LEU A 99 -4.69 -8.56 -17.72
CA LEU A 99 -5.09 -9.27 -16.50
C LEU A 99 -6.24 -8.54 -15.77
N THR A 100 -6.12 -7.23 -15.60
CA THR A 100 -7.14 -6.42 -14.93
C THR A 100 -8.46 -6.43 -15.70
N ALA A 101 -8.42 -6.27 -17.02
CA ALA A 101 -9.59 -6.33 -17.88
C ALA A 101 -10.28 -7.71 -17.84
N LYS A 102 -9.49 -8.80 -17.84
CA LYS A 102 -10.01 -10.17 -17.68
C LYS A 102 -10.69 -10.34 -16.32
N LEU A 103 -10.07 -9.87 -15.23
CA LEU A 103 -10.67 -9.96 -13.90
C LEU A 103 -11.96 -9.14 -13.79
N LEU A 104 -12.02 -7.94 -14.37
CA LEU A 104 -13.24 -7.14 -14.41
C LEU A 104 -14.35 -7.84 -15.20
N LEU A 105 -14.04 -8.33 -16.40
CA LEU A 105 -15.00 -9.05 -17.21
C LEU A 105 -15.50 -10.32 -16.51
N LEU A 106 -14.59 -11.16 -16.00
CA LEU A 106 -14.96 -12.44 -15.40
C LEU A 106 -15.69 -12.29 -14.06
N LEU A 107 -15.18 -11.45 -13.15
CA LEU A 107 -15.75 -11.33 -11.81
C LEU A 107 -16.90 -10.33 -11.75
N ASN A 108 -16.66 -9.09 -12.21
CA ASN A 108 -17.61 -7.98 -12.04
C ASN A 108 -18.72 -7.96 -13.09
N THR A 109 -18.47 -8.43 -14.30
CA THR A 109 -19.49 -8.46 -15.35
C THR A 109 -20.17 -9.82 -15.42
N LEU A 110 -19.44 -10.87 -15.79
CA LEU A 110 -20.00 -12.21 -16.01
C LEU A 110 -20.39 -12.89 -14.71
N GLY A 111 -19.51 -12.89 -13.70
CA GLY A 111 -19.76 -13.51 -12.40
C GLY A 111 -20.92 -12.85 -11.67
N PHE A 112 -20.88 -11.53 -11.51
CA PHE A 112 -21.99 -10.77 -10.92
C PHE A 112 -23.28 -10.91 -11.73
N GLY A 113 -23.20 -10.74 -13.06
CA GLY A 113 -24.36 -10.82 -13.94
C GLY A 113 -25.04 -12.18 -13.90
N LEU A 114 -24.27 -13.27 -13.95
CA LEU A 114 -24.79 -14.64 -13.84
C LEU A 114 -25.43 -14.87 -12.46
N MET A 115 -24.77 -14.46 -11.38
CA MET A 115 -25.31 -14.58 -10.03
C MET A 115 -26.63 -13.80 -9.87
N LEU A 116 -26.69 -12.58 -10.41
CA LEU A 116 -27.90 -11.75 -10.42
C LEU A 116 -29.02 -12.42 -11.24
N LEU A 117 -28.74 -12.90 -12.45
CA LEU A 117 -29.73 -13.59 -13.28
C LEU A 117 -30.26 -14.85 -12.57
N LEU A 118 -29.36 -15.73 -12.10
CA LEU A 118 -29.76 -16.96 -11.42
C LEU A 118 -30.63 -16.67 -10.20
N THR A 119 -30.27 -15.69 -9.38
CA THR A 119 -31.04 -15.35 -8.18
C THR A 119 -32.36 -14.64 -8.49
N LEU A 120 -32.49 -13.91 -9.60
CA LEU A 120 -33.75 -13.35 -10.05
C LEU A 120 -34.71 -14.40 -10.60
N PHE A 121 -34.21 -15.40 -11.34
CA PHE A 121 -35.04 -16.42 -11.98
C PHE A 121 -35.35 -17.61 -11.07
N LEU A 122 -34.39 -18.06 -10.26
CA LEU A 122 -34.51 -19.29 -9.46
C LEU A 122 -34.95 -19.06 -8.01
N ALA A 123 -34.90 -17.82 -7.50
CA ALA A 123 -35.25 -17.51 -6.11
C ALA A 123 -36.21 -16.33 -5.99
N LYS A 124 -37.14 -16.39 -5.03
CA LYS A 124 -38.14 -15.33 -4.77
C LYS A 124 -38.12 -14.88 -3.31
N GLY A 125 -38.47 -13.61 -3.08
CA GLY A 125 -38.67 -13.05 -1.75
C GLY A 125 -37.52 -13.31 -0.76
N SER A 126 -37.85 -13.90 0.38
CA SER A 126 -36.93 -14.21 1.49
C SER A 126 -35.81 -15.18 1.11
N GLN A 127 -36.09 -16.17 0.27
CA GLN A 127 -35.08 -17.14 -0.18
C GLN A 127 -33.97 -16.43 -0.97
N ARG A 128 -34.35 -15.49 -1.85
CA ARG A 128 -33.39 -14.68 -2.62
C ARG A 128 -32.50 -13.85 -1.69
N LEU A 129 -33.11 -13.18 -0.71
CA LEU A 129 -32.37 -12.40 0.30
C LEU A 129 -31.38 -13.28 1.09
N GLN A 130 -31.78 -14.50 1.47
CA GLN A 130 -30.90 -15.42 2.20
C GLN A 130 -29.72 -15.89 1.36
N ILE A 131 -29.95 -16.27 0.09
CA ILE A 131 -28.87 -16.69 -0.82
C ILE A 131 -27.86 -15.57 -1.00
N ILE A 132 -28.32 -14.34 -1.29
CA ILE A 132 -27.43 -13.19 -1.48
C ILE A 132 -26.73 -12.81 -0.18
N GLY A 133 -27.41 -12.89 0.97
CA GLY A 133 -26.79 -12.68 2.28
C GLY A 133 -25.63 -13.64 2.52
N TRP A 134 -25.80 -14.93 2.24
CA TRP A 134 -24.74 -15.92 2.38
C TRP A 134 -23.57 -15.68 1.43
N ILE A 135 -23.86 -15.30 0.17
CA ILE A 135 -22.81 -14.94 -0.79
C ILE A 135 -22.02 -13.72 -0.29
N CYS A 136 -22.70 -12.67 0.19
CA CYS A 136 -22.05 -11.48 0.74
C CYS A 136 -21.18 -11.83 1.95
N LEU A 137 -21.71 -12.62 2.88
CA LEU A 137 -20.98 -13.08 4.07
C LEU A 137 -19.70 -13.83 3.70
N VAL A 138 -19.82 -14.88 2.88
CA VAL A 138 -18.69 -15.72 2.49
C VAL A 138 -17.66 -14.90 1.72
N PHE A 139 -18.10 -14.08 0.77
CA PHE A 139 -17.20 -13.21 0.01
C PHE A 139 -16.44 -12.26 0.94
N ASN A 140 -17.13 -11.62 1.89
CA ASN A 140 -16.50 -10.70 2.84
C ASN A 140 -15.45 -11.42 3.72
N LEU A 141 -15.74 -12.66 4.14
CA LEU A 141 -14.76 -13.49 4.87
C LEU A 141 -13.53 -13.84 4.00
N CYS A 142 -13.72 -14.15 2.72
CA CYS A 142 -12.62 -14.45 1.80
C CYS A 142 -11.66 -13.26 1.62
N VAL A 143 -12.17 -12.02 1.67
CA VAL A 143 -11.34 -10.81 1.56
C VAL A 143 -10.33 -10.71 2.71
N PHE A 144 -10.61 -11.31 3.87
CA PHE A 144 -9.67 -11.36 5.00
C PHE A 144 -8.41 -12.20 4.75
N ALA A 145 -8.33 -12.95 3.64
CA ALA A 145 -7.10 -13.63 3.24
C ALA A 145 -5.92 -12.65 3.04
N ALA A 146 -6.19 -11.45 2.50
CA ALA A 146 -5.17 -10.43 2.30
C ALA A 146 -4.55 -9.91 3.61
N PRO A 147 -5.31 -9.42 4.61
CA PRO A 147 -4.74 -9.02 5.89
C PRO A 147 -4.06 -10.17 6.64
N LEU A 148 -4.53 -11.42 6.52
CA LEU A 148 -3.82 -12.60 7.07
C LEU A 148 -2.43 -12.77 6.45
N PHE A 149 -2.33 -12.65 5.13
CA PHE A 149 -1.05 -12.72 4.44
C PHE A 149 -0.10 -11.62 4.91
N ILE A 150 -0.60 -10.38 5.06
CA ILE A 150 0.20 -9.26 5.57
C ILE A 150 0.63 -9.50 7.03
N MET A 151 -0.26 -9.98 7.91
CA MET A 151 0.10 -10.34 9.29
C MET A 151 1.20 -11.40 9.35
N ARG A 152 1.09 -12.45 8.51
CA ARG A 152 2.14 -13.47 8.39
C ARG A 152 3.46 -12.87 7.91
N GLN A 153 3.40 -11.93 6.97
CA GLN A 153 4.58 -11.26 6.46
C GLN A 153 5.26 -10.42 7.54
N VAL A 154 4.50 -9.63 8.32
CA VAL A 154 5.03 -8.84 9.45
C VAL A 154 5.74 -9.73 10.48
N ILE A 155 5.15 -10.89 10.81
CA ILE A 155 5.75 -11.85 11.75
C ILE A 155 7.08 -12.42 11.22
N ARG A 156 7.15 -12.70 9.91
CA ARG A 156 8.33 -13.26 9.26
C ARG A 156 9.44 -12.23 9.04
N THR A 157 9.10 -11.03 8.59
CA THR A 157 10.06 -9.96 8.29
C THR A 157 10.41 -9.12 9.51
N LYS A 158 9.67 -9.27 10.61
CA LYS A 158 9.80 -8.45 11.82
C LYS A 158 9.66 -6.94 11.53
N SER A 159 8.97 -6.58 10.44
CA SER A 159 8.81 -5.21 9.96
C SER A 159 7.34 -4.90 9.67
N VAL A 160 6.90 -3.71 10.08
CA VAL A 160 5.53 -3.21 9.92
C VAL A 160 5.33 -2.34 8.66
N GLU A 161 6.29 -2.35 7.73
CA GLU A 161 6.29 -1.50 6.53
C GLU A 161 5.02 -1.63 5.68
N TYR A 162 4.49 -2.85 5.56
CA TYR A 162 3.29 -3.14 4.76
C TYR A 162 1.98 -3.07 5.57
N MET A 163 2.03 -2.67 6.84
CA MET A 163 0.87 -2.59 7.72
C MET A 163 0.82 -1.23 8.42
N PRO A 164 0.32 -0.18 7.73
CA PRO A 164 0.18 1.13 8.34
C PRO A 164 -0.86 1.11 9.47
N PHE A 165 -0.47 1.65 10.63
CA PHE A 165 -1.35 1.73 11.81
C PHE A 165 -2.66 2.50 11.55
N PRO A 166 -2.67 3.69 10.89
CA PRO A 166 -3.91 4.42 10.65
C PRO A 166 -4.94 3.59 9.88
N LEU A 167 -4.52 2.86 8.85
CA LEU A 167 -5.41 2.02 8.07
C LEU A 167 -6.02 0.90 8.93
N SER A 168 -5.20 0.25 9.77
CA SER A 168 -5.66 -0.80 10.68
C SER A 168 -6.67 -0.27 11.70
N PHE A 169 -6.42 0.93 12.24
CA PHE A 169 -7.34 1.60 13.16
C PHE A 169 -8.68 1.94 12.50
N PHE A 170 -8.66 2.60 11.34
CA PHE A 170 -9.90 2.98 10.63
C PHE A 170 -10.70 1.76 10.15
N LEU A 171 -10.04 0.69 9.72
CA LEU A 171 -10.71 -0.58 9.39
C LEU A 171 -11.36 -1.20 10.63
N THR A 172 -10.68 -1.19 11.78
CA THR A 172 -11.23 -1.71 13.04
C THR A 172 -12.44 -0.89 13.49
N LEU A 173 -12.33 0.45 13.44
CA LEU A 173 -13.44 1.34 13.77
C LEU A 173 -14.63 1.12 12.84
N GLY A 174 -14.37 1.00 11.53
CA GLY A 174 -15.39 0.65 10.54
C GLY A 174 -16.08 -0.67 10.88
N ALA A 175 -15.32 -1.70 11.24
CA ALA A 175 -15.86 -3.00 11.63
C ALA A 175 -16.78 -2.89 12.86
N VAL A 176 -16.40 -2.12 13.87
CA VAL A 176 -17.26 -1.88 15.05
C VAL A 176 -18.56 -1.16 14.67
N LEU A 177 -18.49 -0.11 13.84
CA LEU A 177 -19.66 0.67 13.43
C LEU A 177 -20.64 -0.17 12.61
N TRP A 178 -20.13 -0.94 11.63
CA TRP A 178 -20.95 -1.80 10.79
C TRP A 178 -21.45 -3.04 11.54
N PHE A 179 -20.72 -3.54 12.54
CA PHE A 179 -21.21 -4.55 13.47
C PHE A 179 -22.45 -4.05 14.21
N PHE A 180 -22.39 -2.89 14.87
CA PHE A 180 -23.53 -2.36 15.61
C PHE A 180 -24.70 -2.02 14.68
N TYR A 181 -24.42 -1.48 13.48
CA TYR A 181 -25.44 -1.26 12.47
C TYR A 181 -26.17 -2.57 12.10
N GLY A 182 -25.42 -3.63 11.77
CA GLY A 182 -25.99 -4.95 11.47
C GLY A 182 -26.72 -5.58 12.65
N PHE A 183 -26.14 -5.50 13.85
CA PHE A 183 -26.73 -6.02 15.08
C PHE A 183 -28.09 -5.38 15.39
N LEU A 184 -28.18 -4.05 15.28
CA LEU A 184 -29.43 -3.32 15.47
C LEU A 184 -30.45 -3.68 14.39
N LEU A 185 -30.04 -3.84 13.13
CA LEU A 185 -30.92 -4.34 12.07
C LEU A 185 -31.31 -5.83 12.22
N LYS A 186 -30.83 -6.52 13.26
CA LYS A 186 -30.96 -7.97 13.44
C LYS A 186 -30.47 -8.74 12.22
N ASP A 187 -29.41 -8.23 11.61
CA ASP A 187 -28.82 -8.72 10.37
C ASP A 187 -27.46 -9.36 10.61
N TYR A 188 -27.47 -10.68 10.78
CA TYR A 188 -26.24 -11.44 10.99
C TYR A 188 -25.32 -11.46 9.77
N TYR A 189 -25.84 -11.26 8.55
CA TYR A 189 -25.02 -11.21 7.34
C TYR A 189 -24.08 -10.00 7.36
N ILE A 190 -24.52 -8.90 7.98
CA ILE A 190 -23.70 -7.70 8.21
C ILE A 190 -22.88 -7.85 9.49
N ALA A 191 -23.46 -8.35 10.58
CA ALA A 191 -22.79 -8.35 11.89
C ALA A 191 -21.62 -9.36 11.97
N LEU A 192 -21.78 -10.58 11.44
CA LEU A 192 -20.76 -11.63 11.54
C LEU A 192 -19.41 -11.28 10.89
N PRO A 193 -19.34 -10.85 9.61
CA PRO A 193 -18.04 -10.59 8.99
C PRO A 193 -17.36 -9.37 9.63
N ASN A 194 -18.13 -8.39 10.10
CA ASN A 194 -17.60 -7.26 10.87
C ASN A 194 -17.07 -7.66 12.25
N THR A 195 -17.64 -8.68 12.89
CA THR A 195 -17.08 -9.25 14.13
C THR A 195 -15.70 -9.86 13.86
N VAL A 196 -15.56 -10.61 12.77
CA VAL A 196 -14.26 -11.17 12.34
C VAL A 196 -13.28 -10.05 11.99
N GLY A 197 -13.73 -9.02 11.26
CA GLY A 197 -12.94 -7.84 10.93
C GLY A 197 -12.43 -7.09 12.17
N PHE A 198 -13.25 -6.98 13.21
CA PHE A 198 -12.84 -6.40 14.49
C PHE A 198 -11.72 -7.22 15.15
N ILE A 199 -11.87 -8.53 15.23
CA ILE A 199 -10.83 -9.42 15.79
C ILE A 199 -9.52 -9.26 15.03
N PHE A 200 -9.58 -9.26 13.70
CA PHE A 200 -8.41 -9.06 12.84
C PHE A 200 -7.77 -7.69 13.07
N GLY A 201 -8.58 -6.65 13.19
CA GLY A 201 -8.13 -5.30 13.50
C GLY A 201 -7.35 -5.21 14.81
N ILE A 202 -7.87 -5.83 15.87
CA ILE A 202 -7.17 -5.91 17.17
C ILE A 202 -5.83 -6.65 17.04
N VAL A 203 -5.81 -7.78 16.32
CA VAL A 203 -4.58 -8.55 16.09
C VAL A 203 -3.57 -7.73 15.27
N GLN A 204 -4.01 -7.04 14.22
CA GLN A 204 -3.16 -6.17 13.38
C GLN A 204 -2.53 -5.04 14.20
N MET A 205 -3.32 -4.33 15.01
CA MET A 205 -2.81 -3.26 15.87
C MET A 205 -1.85 -3.79 16.94
N SER A 206 -2.13 -4.95 17.52
CA SER A 206 -1.25 -5.60 18.51
C SER A 206 0.10 -5.99 17.89
N LEU A 207 0.07 -6.61 16.70
CA LEU A 207 1.28 -6.95 15.94
C LEU A 207 2.07 -5.70 15.56
N TYR A 208 1.39 -4.62 15.16
CA TYR A 208 2.04 -3.35 14.85
C TYR A 208 2.85 -2.81 16.02
N VAL A 209 2.24 -2.72 17.21
CA VAL A 209 2.91 -2.21 18.41
C VAL A 209 4.10 -3.09 18.80
N PHE A 210 3.94 -4.41 18.76
CA PHE A 210 4.99 -5.35 19.11
C PHE A 210 6.22 -5.23 18.18
N TYR A 211 6.00 -5.25 16.86
CA TYR A 211 7.10 -5.24 15.89
C TYR A 211 7.68 -3.85 15.58
N MET A 212 6.90 -2.78 15.75
CA MET A 212 7.46 -1.41 15.66
C MET A 212 8.47 -1.16 16.77
N ASN A 213 8.20 -1.66 17.98
CA ASN A 213 9.12 -1.52 19.12
C ASN A 213 10.35 -2.42 18.98
N ALA A 214 10.20 -3.64 18.45
CA ALA A 214 11.34 -4.52 18.16
C ALA A 214 12.33 -3.89 17.16
N LYS A 215 11.83 -3.21 16.11
CA LYS A 215 12.69 -2.47 15.17
C LYS A 215 13.48 -1.35 15.85
N LYS A 216 12.92 -0.68 16.87
CA LYS A 216 13.65 0.35 17.63
C LYS A 216 14.81 -0.26 18.43
N MET A 217 14.58 -1.38 19.13
CA MET A 217 15.63 -2.08 19.88
C MET A 217 16.78 -2.56 18.98
N ILE A 218 16.45 -3.16 17.83
CA ILE A 218 17.46 -3.65 16.86
C ILE A 218 18.24 -2.50 16.19
N LEU A 219 17.71 -1.27 16.13
CA LEU A 219 18.46 -0.15 15.56
C LEU A 219 19.39 0.53 16.57
N GLU A 220 19.08 0.47 17.87
CA GLU A 220 19.88 1.06 18.95
C GLU A 220 21.10 0.21 19.32
N GLU A 221 21.01 -1.12 19.34
CA GLU A 221 22.14 -2.00 19.74
C GLU A 221 23.34 -2.07 18.74
N PRO A 222 23.18 -2.19 17.41
CA PRO A 222 24.32 -2.51 16.53
C PRO A 222 25.20 -1.30 16.20
N LYS A 223 24.62 -0.09 16.18
CA LYS A 223 25.34 1.13 15.75
C LYS A 223 26.16 1.75 16.86
N LEU A 224 25.71 1.67 18.11
CA LEU A 224 26.43 2.25 19.23
C LEU A 224 27.65 1.39 19.62
N GLN A 225 27.52 0.06 19.58
CA GLN A 225 28.63 -0.87 19.85
C GLN A 225 29.73 -0.81 18.77
N GLN A 226 29.36 -0.87 17.48
CA GLN A 226 30.37 -0.75 16.41
C GLN A 226 31.06 0.61 16.37
N LEU A 227 30.35 1.70 16.66
CA LEU A 227 30.95 3.03 16.72
C LEU A 227 31.85 3.18 17.96
N SER A 228 31.46 2.60 19.10
CA SER A 228 32.28 2.61 20.32
C SER A 228 33.57 1.79 20.18
N GLU A 229 33.53 0.63 19.54
CA GLU A 229 34.73 -0.18 19.27
C GLU A 229 35.69 0.52 18.31
N HIS A 230 35.16 1.13 17.23
CA HIS A 230 35.99 1.88 16.28
C HIS A 230 36.64 3.13 16.90
N ILE A 231 35.93 3.84 17.78
CA ILE A 231 36.50 5.00 18.49
C ILE A 231 37.60 4.54 19.46
N ILE A 232 37.41 3.43 20.16
CA ILE A 232 38.41 2.91 21.12
C ILE A 232 39.69 2.44 20.40
N ASP A 233 39.58 1.79 19.23
CA ASP A 233 40.75 1.38 18.44
C ASP A 233 41.53 2.56 17.87
N VAL A 234 40.85 3.60 17.38
CA VAL A 234 41.51 4.82 16.88
C VAL A 234 42.22 5.57 18.00
N VAL A 235 41.64 5.62 19.20
CA VAL A 235 42.27 6.26 20.37
C VAL A 235 43.48 5.46 20.86
N LYS A 236 43.42 4.12 20.86
CA LYS A 236 44.57 3.25 21.21
C LYS A 236 45.69 3.33 20.18
N LEU A 237 45.40 3.44 18.89
CA LEU A 237 46.43 3.64 17.86
C LEU A 237 47.09 5.04 17.95
N GLY A 238 46.34 6.06 18.38
CA GLY A 238 46.87 7.42 18.54
C GLY A 238 47.80 7.61 19.74
N THR A 239 47.77 6.72 20.74
CA THR A 239 48.59 6.83 21.96
C THR A 239 49.90 6.06 21.93
N ILE A 240 50.19 5.31 20.86
CA ILE A 240 51.42 4.48 20.75
C ILE A 240 52.49 5.14 19.84
N GLY A 241 52.19 6.27 19.18
CA GLY A 241 53.11 6.92 18.25
C GLY A 241 53.78 8.19 18.77
N CYS A 242 55.09 8.07 19.05
CA CYS A 242 56.14 9.11 19.13
C CYS A 242 56.50 9.72 20.51
N PRO A 243 57.70 9.38 21.03
CA PRO A 243 58.50 10.27 21.89
C PRO A 243 59.45 11.18 21.08
N GLU A 244 59.60 12.41 21.60
CA GLU A 244 60.66 13.44 21.45
C GLU A 244 61.57 13.54 20.20
N LEU A 245 61.77 14.77 19.72
CA LEU A 245 63.12 15.29 19.42
C LEU A 245 63.15 16.83 19.31
N ASN A 246 64.09 17.46 20.01
CA ASN A 246 64.55 18.85 19.82
C ASN A 246 65.92 18.78 19.09
N PRO A 247 66.34 19.76 18.24
CA PRO A 247 67.13 20.88 18.77
C PRO A 247 67.07 22.22 17.97
N VAL A 248 67.70 23.21 18.60
CA VAL A 248 67.96 24.63 18.28
C VAL A 248 68.78 24.88 17.00
N ALA A 249 68.42 25.90 16.20
CA ALA A 249 69.34 26.82 15.49
C ALA A 249 68.60 28.04 14.91
N ALA A 250 69.32 29.17 14.89
CA ALA A 250 68.85 30.53 14.61
C ALA A 250 68.73 30.90 13.12
N LEU A 251 67.87 31.88 12.79
CA LEU A 251 68.22 33.18 12.17
C LEU A 251 66.98 33.88 11.57
N THR A 252 66.58 34.96 12.24
CA THR A 252 66.20 36.28 11.71
C THR A 252 65.72 36.45 10.25
N ASN A 253 64.48 36.96 10.18
CA ASN A 253 64.06 38.22 9.54
C ASN A 253 63.95 38.39 8.00
N VAL A 254 62.82 39.03 7.65
CA VAL A 254 62.63 40.13 6.69
C VAL A 254 61.99 39.81 5.32
N ASN A 255 60.82 40.44 5.16
CA ASN A 255 60.18 41.08 4.00
C ASN A 255 60.14 40.39 2.63
N GLY A 256 58.95 40.54 2.03
CA GLY A 256 58.88 41.41 0.86
C GLY A 256 58.36 40.76 -0.41
N ASN A 257 57.05 40.91 -0.61
CA ASN A 257 56.41 41.38 -1.84
C ASN A 257 56.97 41.01 -3.23
N ASN A 258 55.99 40.62 -4.06
CA ASN A 258 55.70 41.10 -5.42
C ASN A 258 56.04 40.21 -6.62
N HIS A 259 54.93 39.87 -7.30
CA HIS A 259 54.68 40.04 -8.73
C HIS A 259 55.26 39.04 -9.76
N ALA A 260 54.30 38.37 -10.41
CA ALA A 260 53.91 38.58 -11.81
C ALA A 260 54.18 37.45 -12.81
N ASN A 261 53.12 37.28 -13.62
CA ASN A 261 53.06 36.94 -15.04
C ASN A 261 53.18 35.48 -15.52
N GLY A 262 52.16 35.09 -16.30
CA GLY A 262 52.39 34.82 -17.73
C GLY A 262 51.95 33.46 -18.27
N ASP A 263 50.87 33.48 -19.06
CA ASP A 263 50.67 32.82 -20.37
C ASP A 263 50.50 31.29 -20.51
N ILE A 264 49.34 30.81 -21.03
CA ILE A 264 48.98 30.48 -22.45
C ILE A 264 49.73 29.22 -22.94
N SER A 265 49.13 28.02 -23.00
CA SER A 265 48.23 27.39 -24.00
C SER A 265 48.91 26.42 -24.99
N GLU A 266 48.23 25.29 -25.20
CA GLU A 266 48.20 24.43 -26.39
C GLU A 266 49.41 23.60 -26.84
N LYS A 267 49.24 22.27 -26.76
CA LYS A 267 49.43 21.20 -27.78
C LYS A 267 49.38 19.87 -27.01
N GLU A 268 48.64 18.82 -27.38
CA GLU A 268 48.49 18.23 -28.70
C GLU A 268 47.27 17.28 -28.74
N LYS A 269 46.50 17.37 -29.82
CA LYS A 269 45.49 16.41 -30.28
C LYS A 269 46.17 15.54 -31.35
N ALA A 270 46.27 14.23 -31.15
CA ALA A 270 46.51 13.28 -32.24
C ALA A 270 46.30 11.84 -31.75
N GLU A 271 45.04 11.38 -31.72
CA GLU A 271 44.76 9.95 -31.65
C GLU A 271 43.43 9.63 -32.33
N GLU A 272 43.43 9.72 -33.66
CA GLU A 272 42.50 8.98 -34.50
C GLU A 272 43.22 8.68 -35.82
N THR A 273 42.97 7.50 -36.38
CA THR A 273 43.39 7.00 -37.72
C THR A 273 44.55 5.98 -37.76
N ASN A 274 44.31 4.75 -37.30
CA ASN A 274 44.75 3.57 -38.07
C ASN A 274 43.99 2.28 -37.71
N LYS A 275 42.90 1.99 -38.46
CA LYS A 275 42.48 0.63 -38.89
C LYS A 275 41.12 0.70 -39.59
N ARG A 276 41.16 0.87 -40.91
CA ARG A 276 40.07 0.48 -41.82
C ARG A 276 40.73 -0.16 -43.04
N LYS A 277 40.59 -1.50 -43.14
CA LYS A 277 40.92 -2.45 -44.21
C LYS A 277 40.82 -3.80 -43.48
N ASP A 278 39.83 -4.65 -43.66
CA ASP A 278 39.26 -5.16 -44.89
C ASP A 278 37.76 -5.51 -44.75
N ASP A 279 37.18 -6.00 -45.84
CA ASP A 279 35.82 -6.53 -46.04
C ASP A 279 34.70 -5.56 -46.43
N HIS A 280 34.72 -5.22 -47.71
CA HIS A 280 33.50 -5.03 -48.50
C HIS A 280 33.48 -6.02 -49.68
N SER A 281 32.37 -6.79 -49.77
CA SER A 281 31.62 -7.16 -51.00
C SER A 281 31.39 -8.67 -51.28
N ALA A 282 30.10 -9.05 -51.34
CA ALA A 282 29.45 -9.87 -52.37
C ALA A 282 27.98 -10.13 -51.90
N VAL A 283 26.97 -9.37 -52.34
CA VAL A 283 26.22 -9.41 -53.63
C VAL A 283 24.96 -10.30 -53.56
N ASN A 284 23.83 -9.62 -53.77
CA ASN A 284 22.45 -10.05 -54.01
C ASN A 284 22.30 -10.62 -55.45
N PRO A 285 21.22 -11.32 -55.84
CA PRO A 285 19.90 -10.70 -56.09
C PRO A 285 18.74 -11.30 -55.29
#